data_AF-A0A3N0Z8H1-F1
#
_entry.id   AF-A0A3N0Z8H1-F1
#
_cell.length_a   1.000
_cell.length_b   1.000
_cell.length_c   1.000
_cell.angle_alpha   90.00
_cell.angle_beta   90.00
_cell.angle_gamma   90.00
#
_symmetry.space_group_name_H-M   'P 1'
#
loop_
_entity.id
_entity.type
_entity.pdbx_description
1 polymer ?
#
loop_
_entity_poly.entity_id
_entity_poly.type
_entity_poly.pdbx_seq_one_letter_code
_entity_poly.pdbx_strand_id
1 'polypeptide(L)'
;MSDEPTSPQLEPTSSVENTPSPSALTPESITLPQLRGDVSTPRKLKMRRRLEFMAKSRSEMKQKHAMEMKLLRKQLRQHKSVKYLNQCLKRKDEIIQRKKSTIRILRHELKTTKWATELEETKFKLARLIKKHRRLKQSNKNRRLTTIKAQQDPISVLTRDTDFFGDTLDKCDSTLARLLEFPSDKDSFVSMMSVCLSATTAVIERQYKRYLELVVTDELRKETETARPHNIDSEEIMGMFSAAKHRAPNATLCFLSSRMRAQKNHLVEYLDELEYPKKEKIIYWAVGMARKKRQINRQSHVEMRRELSRRAALKCQKKDQKERKAIENKLKVLDVSLIESEFPELEENSISAVTDILSGALVGRNICHVWFNSDSGEKTVYSGHVEKLKKKKKATYVIAYWGENESYDDAVDFEVSVYELAADFICQDLTLS
;
A
#
# COMPACT_ATOMS: atom_id res chain seq x y z
N MET A 1 -26.82 -22.95 53.80
CA MET A 1 -25.35 -22.76 53.73
C MET A 1 -25.14 -21.81 52.58
N SER A 2 -25.00 -20.54 52.94
CA SER A 2 -25.18 -19.39 52.08
C SER A 2 -23.86 -18.64 52.13
N ASP A 3 -23.10 -18.65 51.04
CA ASP A 3 -21.86 -17.88 50.93
C ASP A 3 -22.04 -16.83 49.82
N GLU A 4 -22.29 -15.61 50.28
CA GLU A 4 -22.10 -14.37 49.54
C GLU A 4 -20.60 -14.10 49.36
N PRO A 5 -20.15 -13.55 48.23
CA PRO A 5 -18.88 -12.87 48.16
C PRO A 5 -19.07 -11.36 48.33
N THR A 6 -18.64 -10.93 49.52
CA THR A 6 -18.36 -9.60 50.03
C THR A 6 -17.73 -8.62 49.03
N SER A 7 -18.41 -7.48 48.85
CA SER A 7 -17.89 -6.25 48.23
C SER A 7 -16.82 -5.59 49.11
N PRO A 8 -15.71 -5.09 48.56
CA PRO A 8 -14.79 -4.25 49.33
C PRO A 8 -15.27 -2.80 49.39
N GLN A 9 -15.55 -2.34 50.62
CA GLN A 9 -15.68 -0.93 50.99
C GLN A 9 -14.31 -0.23 50.86
N LEU A 10 -14.28 0.92 50.20
CA LEU A 10 -13.18 1.87 50.25
C LEU A 10 -13.73 3.20 50.76
N GLU A 11 -13.16 3.63 51.89
CA GLU A 11 -13.43 4.87 52.59
C GLU A 11 -13.05 6.13 51.78
N PRO A 12 -13.65 7.29 52.14
CA PRO A 12 -13.57 8.50 51.34
C PRO A 12 -12.24 9.23 51.56
N THR A 13 -11.45 9.37 50.50
CA THR A 13 -10.27 10.22 50.50
C THR A 13 -10.66 11.65 50.13
N SER A 14 -10.41 12.54 51.09
CA SER A 14 -10.58 13.98 51.02
C SER A 14 -9.72 14.65 49.96
N SER A 15 -10.34 15.57 49.22
CA SER A 15 -9.83 16.79 48.59
C SER A 15 -8.32 17.12 48.69
N VAL A 16 -7.64 17.25 47.55
CA VAL A 16 -6.60 18.29 47.32
C VAL A 16 -6.54 18.67 45.83
N GLU A 17 -7.00 19.89 45.53
CA GLU A 17 -6.70 20.64 44.30
C GLU A 17 -5.25 21.15 44.36
N ASN A 18 -4.49 20.95 43.28
CA ASN A 18 -3.10 21.41 43.16
C ASN A 18 -2.97 22.48 42.06
N THR A 19 -2.10 23.46 42.35
CA THR A 19 -1.51 24.53 41.52
C THR A 19 -2.17 25.92 41.54
N PRO A 20 -1.39 27.01 41.46
CA PRO A 20 -0.47 27.48 42.48
C PRO A 20 -0.75 28.96 42.84
N SER A 21 -0.78 29.29 44.13
CA SER A 21 -0.95 30.68 44.58
C SER A 21 0.38 31.27 45.11
N PRO A 22 0.63 32.57 44.86
CA PRO A 22 1.89 33.23 45.19
C PRO A 22 2.00 33.55 46.69
N SER A 23 3.18 33.26 47.22
CA SER A 23 3.58 33.42 48.61
C SER A 23 3.41 34.86 49.12
N ALA A 24 2.53 35.02 50.10
CA ALA A 24 2.57 36.10 51.08
C ALA A 24 3.22 35.53 52.36
N LEU A 25 4.42 36.01 52.70
CA LEU A 25 5.03 35.78 54.00
C LEU A 25 4.90 37.05 54.83
N THR A 26 4.03 36.98 55.83
CA THR A 26 4.09 37.80 57.04
C THR A 26 5.31 37.42 57.87
N PRO A 27 5.88 38.34 58.68
CA PRO A 27 7.15 38.12 59.36
C PRO A 27 6.97 37.92 60.86
N GLU A 28 7.44 36.81 61.45
CA GLU A 28 7.78 36.78 62.87
C GLU A 28 9.03 35.93 63.17
N SER A 29 9.92 36.56 63.94
CA SER A 29 10.98 35.99 64.79
C SER A 29 12.18 35.29 64.15
N ILE A 30 13.21 36.08 63.80
CA ILE A 30 14.61 35.68 64.02
C ILE A 30 15.30 36.78 64.82
N THR A 31 15.54 36.46 66.08
CA THR A 31 16.44 37.14 67.01
C THR A 31 17.88 36.96 66.52
N LEU A 32 18.61 38.06 66.29
CA LEU A 32 20.06 38.09 66.11
C LEU A 32 20.68 39.14 67.04
N PRO A 33 21.97 38.98 67.41
CA PRO A 33 22.51 39.36 68.69
C PRO A 33 22.85 40.85 68.78
N GLN A 34 22.87 41.36 70.02
CA GLN A 34 23.55 42.60 70.39
C GLN A 34 24.99 42.61 69.83
N LEU A 35 25.21 43.37 68.75
CA LEU A 35 26.54 43.77 68.32
C LEU A 35 26.69 45.28 68.54
N ARG A 36 27.75 45.57 69.30
CA ARG A 36 28.18 46.87 69.80
C ARG A 36 28.24 47.93 68.70
N GLY A 37 28.02 49.18 69.10
CA GLY A 37 27.91 50.35 68.23
C GLY A 37 28.99 50.43 67.14
N ASP A 38 28.54 50.22 65.90
CA ASP A 38 29.29 50.56 64.70
C ASP A 38 29.40 52.09 64.62
N VAL A 39 30.56 52.63 65.01
CA VAL A 39 30.93 54.03 64.77
C VAL A 39 31.05 54.19 63.25
N SER A 40 29.92 54.53 62.62
CA SER A 40 29.79 54.70 61.18
C SER A 40 30.72 55.80 60.71
N THR A 41 31.71 55.42 59.89
CA THR A 41 32.62 56.39 59.27
C THR A 41 31.83 57.47 58.52
N PRO A 42 32.28 58.74 58.50
CA PRO A 42 31.55 59.84 57.86
C PRO A 42 31.10 59.53 56.42
N ARG A 43 31.88 58.72 55.70
CA ARG A 43 31.56 58.23 54.35
C ARG A 43 30.36 57.28 54.31
N LYS A 44 30.25 56.32 55.24
CA LYS A 44 29.09 55.42 55.36
C LYS A 44 27.82 56.21 55.71
N LEU A 45 27.94 57.18 56.61
CA LEU A 45 26.80 58.01 57.04
C LEU A 45 26.28 58.90 55.90
N LYS A 46 27.18 59.48 55.09
CA LYS A 46 26.83 60.24 53.88
C LYS A 46 26.18 59.36 52.81
N MET A 47 26.67 58.14 52.60
CA MET A 47 26.10 57.19 51.66
C MET A 47 24.69 56.72 52.09
N ARG A 48 24.51 56.44 53.39
CA ARG A 48 23.19 56.08 53.95
C ARG A 48 22.17 57.20 53.76
N ARG A 49 22.52 58.45 54.09
CA ARG A 49 21.64 59.61 53.85
C ARG A 49 21.26 59.77 52.38
N ARG A 50 22.19 59.51 51.45
CA ARG A 50 21.93 59.57 50.01
C ARG A 50 20.98 58.46 49.55
N LEU A 51 21.13 57.25 50.08
CA LEU A 51 20.23 56.12 49.79
C LEU A 51 18.84 56.35 50.37
N GLU A 52 18.74 56.86 51.61
CA GLU A 52 17.46 57.22 52.23
C GLU A 52 16.74 58.33 51.43
N PHE A 53 17.48 59.34 50.97
CA PHE A 53 16.93 60.39 50.09
C PHE A 53 16.42 59.83 48.75
N MET A 54 17.20 58.95 48.11
CA MET A 54 16.77 58.30 46.86
C MET A 54 15.56 57.38 47.06
N ALA A 55 15.51 56.66 48.19
CA ALA A 55 14.38 55.80 48.53
C ALA A 55 13.11 56.63 48.75
N LYS A 56 13.21 57.73 49.49
CA LYS A 56 12.10 58.67 49.73
C LYS A 56 11.62 59.33 48.43
N SER A 57 12.54 59.81 47.59
CA SER A 57 12.20 60.39 46.29
C SER A 57 11.50 59.37 45.36
N ARG A 58 11.95 58.11 45.35
CA ARG A 58 11.29 57.04 44.60
C ARG A 58 9.90 56.71 45.16
N SER A 59 9.71 56.70 46.48
CA SER A 59 8.38 56.44 47.05
C SER A 59 7.41 57.58 46.75
N GLU A 60 7.86 58.82 46.82
CA GLU A 60 7.07 60.01 46.49
C GLU A 60 6.65 60.01 45.00
N MET A 61 7.57 59.68 44.08
CA MET A 61 7.22 59.53 42.66
C MET A 61 6.20 58.41 42.42
N LYS A 62 6.36 57.26 43.07
CA LYS A 62 5.39 56.15 42.96
C LYS A 62 4.01 56.56 43.48
N GLN A 63 3.96 57.29 44.60
CA GLN A 63 2.70 57.80 45.15
C GLN A 63 2.04 58.82 44.21
N LYS A 64 2.80 59.76 43.64
CA LYS A 64 2.28 60.72 42.65
C LYS A 64 1.72 60.02 41.43
N HIS A 65 2.48 59.09 40.83
CA HIS A 65 2.02 58.31 39.67
C HIS A 65 0.76 57.48 40.00
N ALA A 66 0.70 56.88 41.20
CA ALA A 66 -0.50 56.13 41.61
C ALA A 66 -1.73 57.04 41.76
N MET A 67 -1.57 58.26 42.28
CA MET A 67 -2.65 59.24 42.38
C MET A 67 -3.10 59.73 41.00
N GLU A 68 -2.17 60.05 40.09
CA GLU A 68 -2.48 60.45 38.71
C GLU A 68 -3.23 59.35 37.96
N MET A 69 -2.78 58.10 38.06
CA MET A 69 -3.48 56.96 37.45
C MET A 69 -4.89 56.76 38.05
N LYS A 70 -5.07 57.04 39.34
CA LYS A 70 -6.39 56.98 39.98
C LYS A 70 -7.31 58.09 39.47
N LEU A 71 -6.78 59.29 39.25
CA LEU A 71 -7.52 60.42 38.69
C LEU A 71 -7.93 60.17 37.23
N LEU A 72 -6.99 59.73 36.39
CA LEU A 72 -7.24 59.37 34.99
C LEU A 72 -8.29 58.25 34.87
N ARG A 73 -8.22 57.23 35.73
CA ARG A 73 -9.25 56.17 35.80
C ARG A 73 -10.62 56.73 36.20
N LYS A 74 -10.68 57.74 37.08
CA LYS A 74 -11.94 58.39 37.48
C LYS A 74 -12.53 59.21 36.34
N GLN A 75 -11.71 59.98 35.62
CA GLN A 75 -12.11 60.73 34.44
C GLN A 75 -12.61 59.81 33.31
N LEU A 76 -11.90 58.72 33.04
CA LEU A 76 -12.31 57.73 32.04
C LEU A 76 -13.65 57.06 32.39
N ARG A 77 -13.92 56.79 33.68
CA ARG A 77 -15.20 56.23 34.15
C ARG A 77 -16.37 57.21 34.04
N GLN A 78 -16.13 58.51 34.07
CA GLN A 78 -17.15 59.55 33.94
C GLN A 78 -17.57 59.77 32.48
N HIS A 79 -16.75 59.33 31.52
CA HIS A 79 -17.06 59.48 30.10
C HIS A 79 -18.21 58.54 29.70
N LYS A 80 -19.34 59.13 29.26
CA LYS A 80 -20.58 58.38 28.97
C LYS A 80 -20.36 57.25 27.95
N SER A 81 -19.51 57.46 26.95
CA SER A 81 -19.19 56.43 25.94
C SER A 81 -18.54 55.18 26.52
N VAL A 82 -17.70 55.31 27.55
CA VAL A 82 -17.03 54.19 28.24
C VAL A 82 -18.04 53.37 29.04
N LYS A 83 -19.05 54.01 29.64
CA LYS A 83 -20.15 53.33 30.32
C LYS A 83 -20.97 52.47 29.34
N TYR A 84 -21.31 52.99 28.17
CA TYR A 84 -22.04 52.23 27.13
C TYR A 84 -21.20 51.07 26.57
N LEU A 85 -19.91 51.28 26.32
CA LEU A 85 -18.98 50.23 25.90
C LEU A 85 -18.89 49.10 26.94
N ASN A 86 -18.71 49.44 28.22
CA ASN A 86 -18.66 48.44 29.29
C ASN A 86 -19.98 47.67 29.43
N GLN A 87 -21.12 48.32 29.21
CA GLN A 87 -22.42 47.65 29.19
C GLN A 87 -22.57 46.71 28.00
N CYS A 88 -22.10 47.10 26.81
CA CYS A 88 -22.05 46.23 25.64
C CYS A 88 -21.13 45.02 25.84
N LEU A 89 -19.95 45.22 26.43
CA LEU A 89 -19.02 44.14 26.79
C LEU A 89 -19.67 43.17 27.78
N LYS A 90 -20.31 43.68 28.84
CA LYS A 90 -21.03 42.85 29.81
C LYS A 90 -22.13 42.00 29.15
N ARG A 91 -22.92 42.58 28.25
CA ARG A 91 -23.93 41.84 27.48
C ARG A 91 -23.30 40.75 26.59
N LYS A 92 -22.16 41.04 25.96
CA LYS A 92 -21.43 40.05 25.14
C LYS A 92 -20.89 38.92 26.01
N ASP A 93 -20.34 39.23 27.19
CA ASP A 93 -19.89 38.23 28.15
C ASP A 93 -21.04 37.34 28.63
N GLU A 94 -22.20 37.92 28.94
CA GLU A 94 -23.40 37.16 29.31
C GLU A 94 -23.85 36.22 28.17
N ILE A 95 -23.84 36.69 26.92
CA ILE A 95 -24.14 35.84 25.75
C ILE A 95 -23.11 34.70 25.62
N ILE A 96 -21.82 35.00 25.80
CA ILE A 96 -20.75 33.99 25.75
C ILE A 96 -20.95 32.96 26.86
N GLN A 97 -21.28 33.38 28.09
CA GLN A 97 -21.51 32.46 29.19
C GLN A 97 -22.71 31.56 28.93
N ARG A 98 -23.82 32.09 28.40
CA ARG A 98 -24.98 31.28 27.98
C ARG A 98 -24.61 30.26 26.90
N LYS A 99 -23.85 30.67 25.88
CA LYS A 99 -23.38 29.74 24.85
C LYS A 99 -22.46 28.66 25.44
N LYS A 100 -21.57 29.03 26.36
CA LYS A 100 -20.71 28.06 27.06
C LYS A 100 -21.52 27.07 27.89
N SER A 101 -22.57 27.50 28.59
CA SER A 101 -23.45 26.58 29.33
C SER A 101 -24.22 25.65 28.39
N THR A 102 -24.76 26.17 27.28
CA THR A 102 -25.42 25.33 26.27
C THR A 102 -24.47 24.30 25.67
N ILE A 103 -23.23 24.69 25.34
CA ILE A 103 -22.21 23.76 24.84
C ILE A 103 -21.88 22.68 25.88
N ARG A 104 -21.84 23.03 27.18
CA ARG A 104 -21.63 22.02 28.23
C ARG A 104 -22.77 21.02 28.29
N ILE A 105 -24.02 21.50 28.23
CA ILE A 105 -25.22 20.64 28.23
C ILE A 105 -25.18 19.71 27.02
N LEU A 106 -25.00 20.25 25.81
CA LEU A 106 -24.93 19.45 24.58
C LEU A 106 -23.78 18.44 24.60
N ARG A 107 -22.62 18.78 25.18
CA ARG A 107 -21.51 17.83 25.34
C ARG A 107 -21.83 16.73 26.34
N HIS A 108 -22.60 17.02 27.38
CA HIS A 108 -23.04 16.03 28.35
C HIS A 108 -24.07 15.09 27.71
N GLU A 109 -25.08 15.63 27.05
CA GLU A 109 -26.09 14.88 26.30
C GLU A 109 -25.44 13.97 25.25
N LEU A 110 -24.49 14.51 24.47
CA LEU A 110 -23.74 13.74 23.48
C LEU A 110 -22.98 12.58 24.13
N LYS A 111 -22.34 12.80 25.28
CA LYS A 111 -21.62 11.75 26.02
C LYS A 111 -22.54 10.68 26.61
N THR A 112 -23.77 11.04 26.97
CA THR A 112 -24.78 10.09 27.49
C THR A 112 -25.49 9.30 26.39
N THR A 113 -25.32 9.68 25.11
CA THR A 113 -25.90 8.90 24.02
C THR A 113 -25.24 7.52 23.90
N LYS A 114 -26.05 6.53 23.50
CA LYS A 114 -25.59 5.16 23.22
C LYS A 114 -24.44 5.11 22.19
N TRP A 115 -24.43 6.04 21.24
CA TRP A 115 -23.37 6.12 20.24
C TRP A 115 -22.03 6.59 20.82
N ALA A 116 -22.05 7.42 21.87
CA ALA A 116 -20.81 7.83 22.53
C ALA A 116 -20.18 6.69 23.34
N THR A 117 -21.00 5.86 23.99
CA THR A 117 -20.50 4.66 24.69
C THR A 117 -19.96 3.63 23.69
N GLU A 118 -20.66 3.39 22.58
CA GLU A 118 -20.18 2.51 21.49
C GLU A 118 -18.88 3.04 20.85
N LEU A 119 -18.77 4.37 20.69
CA LEU A 119 -17.55 5.00 20.17
C LEU A 119 -16.36 4.83 21.13
N GLU A 120 -16.55 4.98 22.44
CA GLU A 120 -15.47 4.75 23.41
C GLU A 120 -15.08 3.26 23.52
N GLU A 121 -16.04 2.34 23.45
CA GLU A 121 -15.75 0.91 23.36
C GLU A 121 -14.94 0.56 22.10
N THR A 122 -15.31 1.13 20.94
CA THR A 122 -14.57 0.88 19.70
C THR A 122 -13.18 1.50 19.73
N LYS A 123 -13.01 2.70 20.30
CA LYS A 123 -11.68 3.29 20.54
C LYS A 123 -10.83 2.43 21.47
N PHE A 124 -11.41 1.88 22.54
CA PHE A 124 -10.71 0.99 23.46
C PHE A 124 -10.28 -0.32 22.76
N LYS A 125 -11.18 -0.94 21.99
CA LYS A 125 -10.88 -2.12 21.17
C LYS A 125 -9.77 -1.83 20.16
N LEU A 126 -9.81 -0.68 19.48
CA LEU A 126 -8.79 -0.24 18.54
C LEU A 126 -7.42 -0.06 19.22
N ALA A 127 -7.38 0.61 20.37
CA ALA A 127 -6.15 0.79 21.13
C ALA A 127 -5.53 -0.56 21.56
N ARG A 128 -6.36 -1.52 21.97
CA ARG A 128 -5.92 -2.90 22.29
C ARG A 128 -5.35 -3.61 21.06
N LEU A 129 -5.98 -3.47 19.89
CA LEU A 129 -5.51 -4.05 18.64
C LEU A 129 -4.19 -3.42 18.16
N ILE A 130 -4.04 -2.09 18.25
CA ILE A 130 -2.79 -1.39 17.93
C ILE A 130 -1.65 -1.90 18.81
N LYS A 131 -1.90 -2.06 20.11
CA LYS A 131 -0.91 -2.60 21.06
C LYS A 131 -0.53 -4.04 20.70
N LYS A 132 -1.51 -4.88 20.31
CA LYS A 132 -1.28 -6.26 19.84
C LYS A 132 -0.45 -6.28 18.55
N HIS A 133 -0.76 -5.43 17.58
CA HIS A 133 -0.03 -5.34 16.31
C HIS A 133 1.42 -4.90 16.51
N ARG A 134 1.68 -3.91 17.38
CA ARG A 134 3.05 -3.51 17.74
C ARG A 134 3.85 -4.67 18.35
N ARG A 135 3.23 -5.44 19.24
CA ARG A 135 3.85 -6.66 19.82
C ARG A 135 4.17 -7.70 18.75
N LEU A 136 3.25 -7.95 17.81
CA LEU A 136 3.47 -8.89 16.70
C LEU A 136 4.59 -8.43 15.76
N LYS A 137 4.66 -7.14 15.42
CA LYS A 137 5.74 -6.59 14.59
C LYS A 137 7.11 -6.76 15.26
N GLN A 138 7.18 -6.51 16.56
CA GLN A 138 8.42 -6.73 17.32
C GLN A 138 8.78 -8.22 17.41
N SER A 139 7.80 -9.10 17.65
CA SER A 139 8.00 -10.56 17.64
C SER A 139 8.51 -11.04 16.28
N ASN A 140 7.94 -10.59 15.17
CA ASN A 140 8.40 -10.96 13.82
C ASN A 140 9.80 -10.44 13.48
N LYS A 141 10.16 -9.24 13.96
CA LYS A 141 11.53 -8.73 13.82
C LYS A 141 12.52 -9.59 14.60
N ASN A 142 12.17 -9.97 15.83
CA ASN A 142 12.99 -10.84 16.66
C ASN A 142 13.13 -12.22 16.01
N ARG A 143 12.04 -12.83 15.52
CA ARG A 143 12.01 -14.10 14.75
C ARG A 143 13.06 -14.10 13.64
N ARG A 144 13.05 -13.06 12.79
CA ARG A 144 14.00 -12.95 11.68
C ARG A 144 15.45 -12.93 12.18
N LEU A 145 15.74 -12.16 13.23
CA LEU A 145 17.08 -12.09 13.80
C LEU A 145 17.53 -13.42 14.41
N THR A 146 16.62 -14.15 15.08
CA THR A 146 16.93 -15.48 15.63
C THR A 146 17.10 -16.55 14.57
N THR A 147 16.37 -16.48 13.45
CA THR A 147 16.55 -17.38 12.30
C THR A 147 17.86 -17.10 11.56
N ILE A 148 18.22 -15.83 11.36
CA ILE A 148 19.50 -15.44 10.74
C ILE A 148 20.69 -15.90 11.61
N LYS A 149 20.60 -15.75 12.94
CA LYS A 149 21.64 -16.26 13.85
C LYS A 149 21.75 -17.78 13.83
N ALA A 150 20.62 -18.48 13.78
CA ALA A 150 20.58 -19.94 13.65
C ALA A 150 21.11 -20.44 12.29
N GLN A 151 21.02 -19.63 11.24
CA GLN A 151 21.62 -19.95 9.95
C GLN A 151 23.16 -19.86 9.98
N GLN A 152 23.71 -18.93 10.76
CA GLN A 152 25.16 -18.76 10.92
C GLN A 152 25.79 -19.84 11.80
N ASP A 153 25.04 -20.37 12.76
CA ASP A 153 25.43 -21.51 13.58
C ASP A 153 24.23 -22.47 13.79
N PRO A 154 24.05 -23.46 12.90
CA PRO A 154 22.92 -24.39 12.96
C PRO A 154 22.92 -25.29 14.19
N ILE A 155 24.09 -25.52 14.80
CA ILE A 155 24.22 -26.36 16.00
C ILE A 155 23.63 -25.64 17.21
N SER A 156 23.71 -24.31 17.24
CA SER A 156 23.09 -23.49 18.30
C SER A 156 21.58 -23.69 18.42
N VAL A 157 20.89 -24.23 17.40
CA VAL A 157 19.44 -24.53 17.46
C VAL A 157 19.15 -25.62 18.50
N LEU A 158 20.06 -26.58 18.66
CA LEU A 158 19.91 -27.73 19.56
C LEU A 158 20.18 -27.37 21.03
N THR A 159 20.80 -26.22 21.30
CA THR A 159 21.16 -25.77 22.66
C THR A 159 20.34 -24.59 23.14
N ARG A 160 19.21 -24.28 22.47
CA ARG A 160 18.39 -23.13 22.82
C ARG A 160 17.40 -23.44 23.94
N ASP A 161 17.29 -22.50 24.86
CA ASP A 161 16.29 -22.51 25.93
C ASP A 161 14.95 -21.87 25.52
N THR A 162 14.94 -21.21 24.35
CA THR A 162 13.78 -20.50 23.81
C THR A 162 13.59 -20.82 22.34
N ASP A 163 12.34 -20.97 21.92
CA ASP A 163 11.98 -21.24 20.54
C ASP A 163 12.26 -20.04 19.61
N PHE A 164 11.87 -20.16 18.33
CA PHE A 164 12.01 -19.05 17.37
C PHE A 164 11.02 -17.91 17.64
N PHE A 165 10.02 -18.11 18.50
CA PHE A 165 8.96 -17.16 18.85
C PHE A 165 9.23 -16.40 20.17
N GLY A 166 10.25 -16.81 20.91
CA GLY A 166 10.68 -16.23 22.19
C GLY A 166 10.01 -16.87 23.40
N ASP A 167 9.28 -17.97 23.21
CA ASP A 167 8.66 -18.74 24.28
C ASP A 167 9.70 -19.73 24.84
N THR A 168 9.66 -19.96 26.16
CA THR A 168 10.56 -20.90 26.83
C THR A 168 10.22 -22.32 26.42
N LEU A 169 11.23 -23.05 25.97
CA LEU A 169 11.08 -24.46 25.62
C LEU A 169 10.91 -25.29 26.90
N ASP A 170 9.86 -26.12 26.94
CA ASP A 170 9.61 -26.98 28.09
C ASP A 170 10.57 -28.17 28.07
N LYS A 171 11.62 -28.09 28.89
CA LYS A 171 12.69 -29.11 28.97
C LYS A 171 12.19 -30.46 29.52
N CYS A 172 10.97 -30.51 30.05
CA CYS A 172 10.35 -31.71 30.57
C CYS A 172 9.59 -32.53 29.49
N ASP A 173 9.44 -32.00 28.27
CA ASP A 173 8.83 -32.74 27.16
C ASP A 173 9.80 -33.81 26.62
N SER A 174 9.42 -35.07 26.73
CA SER A 174 10.19 -36.23 26.27
C SER A 174 10.43 -36.23 24.76
N THR A 175 9.54 -35.62 23.99
CA THR A 175 9.67 -35.50 22.54
C THR A 175 10.70 -34.44 22.18
N LEU A 176 10.66 -33.29 22.86
CA LEU A 176 11.60 -32.21 22.67
C LEU A 176 13.02 -32.62 23.11
N ALA A 177 13.16 -33.30 24.25
CA ALA A 177 14.43 -33.82 24.72
C ALA A 177 15.11 -34.72 23.68
N ARG A 178 14.33 -35.57 23.00
CA ARG A 178 14.82 -36.46 21.94
C ARG A 178 15.16 -35.74 20.64
N LEU A 179 14.51 -34.62 20.33
CA LEU A 179 14.80 -33.78 19.17
C LEU A 179 16.01 -32.86 19.38
N LEU A 180 16.36 -32.56 20.64
CA LEU A 180 17.55 -31.81 21.02
C LEU A 180 18.78 -32.70 21.23
N GLU A 181 18.65 -34.02 21.10
CA GLU A 181 19.79 -34.94 21.10
C GLU A 181 20.74 -34.61 19.94
N PHE A 182 22.04 -34.60 20.24
CA PHE A 182 23.05 -34.29 19.23
C PHE A 182 23.03 -35.36 18.12
N PRO A 183 22.90 -34.96 16.84
CA PRO A 183 22.88 -35.89 15.74
C PRO A 183 24.24 -36.58 15.58
N SER A 184 24.21 -37.88 15.24
CA SER A 184 25.40 -38.71 15.06
C SER A 184 26.32 -38.22 13.93
N ASP A 185 25.73 -37.61 12.89
CA ASP A 185 26.45 -36.99 11.78
C ASP A 185 26.23 -35.48 11.80
N LYS A 186 27.21 -34.78 12.39
CA LYS A 186 27.17 -33.32 12.58
C LYS A 186 27.24 -32.57 11.25
N ASP A 187 28.03 -33.05 10.29
CA ASP A 187 28.30 -32.33 9.05
C ASP A 187 27.09 -32.40 8.12
N SER A 188 26.45 -33.56 8.01
CA SER A 188 25.19 -33.72 7.26
C SER A 188 24.05 -32.90 7.87
N PHE A 189 23.95 -32.85 9.20
CA PHE A 189 22.94 -32.05 9.89
C PHE A 189 23.12 -30.55 9.65
N VAL A 190 24.35 -30.04 9.78
CA VAL A 190 24.67 -28.62 9.54
C VAL A 190 24.34 -28.24 8.10
N SER A 191 24.70 -29.08 7.13
CA SER A 191 24.42 -28.87 5.71
C SER A 191 22.91 -28.81 5.44
N MET A 192 22.16 -29.83 5.87
CA MET A 192 20.70 -29.88 5.69
C MET A 192 20.02 -28.69 6.36
N MET A 193 20.42 -28.35 7.59
CA MET A 193 19.74 -27.31 8.35
C MET A 193 20.02 -25.93 7.79
N SER A 194 21.24 -25.67 7.33
CA SER A 194 21.59 -24.45 6.62
C SER A 194 20.74 -24.25 5.36
N VAL A 195 20.53 -25.30 4.56
CA VAL A 195 19.71 -25.26 3.35
C VAL A 195 18.24 -24.95 3.67
N CYS A 196 17.67 -25.62 4.67
CA CYS A 196 16.27 -25.41 5.08
C CYS A 196 16.02 -24.01 5.67
N LEU A 197 16.95 -23.48 6.48
CA LEU A 197 16.84 -22.13 7.03
C LEU A 197 17.03 -21.07 5.94
N SER A 198 17.91 -21.32 4.96
CA SER A 198 18.11 -20.45 3.80
C SER A 198 16.86 -20.38 2.92
N ALA A 199 16.23 -21.51 2.63
CA ALA A 199 14.98 -21.57 1.88
C ALA A 199 13.84 -20.84 2.61
N THR A 200 13.74 -21.03 3.93
CA THR A 200 12.76 -20.34 4.78
C THR A 200 12.95 -18.82 4.74
N THR A 201 14.20 -18.37 4.84
CA THR A 201 14.56 -16.95 4.74
C THR A 201 14.18 -16.39 3.37
N ALA A 202 14.48 -17.12 2.29
CA ALA A 202 14.11 -16.73 0.93
C ALA A 202 12.59 -16.60 0.72
N VAL A 203 11.79 -17.50 1.30
CA VAL A 203 10.31 -17.42 1.25
C VAL A 203 9.79 -16.22 2.03
N ILE A 204 10.32 -15.98 3.24
CA ILE A 204 9.93 -14.83 4.05
C ILE A 204 10.28 -13.53 3.33
N GLU A 205 11.47 -13.43 2.75
CA GLU A 205 11.84 -12.28 1.95
C GLU A 205 10.95 -12.16 0.72
N ARG A 206 10.76 -13.20 -0.08
CA ARG A 206 9.88 -13.11 -1.27
C ARG A 206 8.46 -12.62 -0.93
N GLN A 207 7.86 -13.15 0.14
CA GLN A 207 6.47 -12.85 0.51
C GLN A 207 6.32 -11.51 1.23
N TYR A 208 7.28 -11.17 2.10
CA TYR A 208 7.16 -10.03 3.00
C TYR A 208 8.14 -8.89 2.70
N LYS A 209 9.02 -8.99 1.70
CA LYS A 209 9.99 -7.94 1.33
C LYS A 209 9.33 -6.58 1.18
N ARG A 210 8.20 -6.51 0.46
CA ARG A 210 7.43 -5.27 0.31
C ARG A 210 6.89 -4.70 1.62
N TYR A 211 6.53 -5.55 2.58
CA TYR A 211 6.06 -5.11 3.90
C TYR A 211 7.21 -4.75 4.84
N LEU A 212 8.38 -5.38 4.66
CA LEU A 212 9.59 -5.15 5.45
C LEU A 212 10.34 -3.89 5.00
N GLU A 213 10.35 -3.61 3.71
CA GLU A 213 10.98 -2.44 3.07
C GLU A 213 10.03 -1.24 3.00
N LEU A 214 8.77 -1.39 3.43
CA LEU A 214 7.78 -0.32 3.40
C LEU A 214 8.22 0.84 4.31
N VAL A 215 8.64 1.95 3.69
CA VAL A 215 8.85 3.21 4.39
C VAL A 215 7.47 3.79 4.71
N VAL A 216 7.11 3.79 5.98
CA VAL A 216 5.82 4.31 6.45
C VAL A 216 5.85 5.84 6.34
N THR A 217 5.30 6.37 5.24
CA THR A 217 5.05 7.80 5.08
C THR A 217 3.79 8.22 5.84
N ASP A 218 3.68 9.50 6.20
CA ASP A 218 2.50 10.01 6.93
C ASP A 218 1.20 9.92 6.11
N GLU A 219 1.29 9.93 4.78
CA GLU A 219 0.14 9.72 3.89
C GLU A 219 -0.32 8.26 3.91
N LEU A 220 0.60 7.31 3.76
CA LEU A 220 0.29 5.88 3.82
C LEU A 220 -0.25 5.49 5.20
N ARG A 221 0.21 6.16 6.25
CA ARG A 221 -0.32 6.00 7.61
C ARG A 221 -1.76 6.47 7.71
N LYS A 222 -2.11 7.63 7.13
CA LYS A 222 -3.49 8.12 7.09
C LYS A 222 -4.39 7.20 6.26
N GLU A 223 -3.94 6.73 5.10
CA GLU A 223 -4.69 5.77 4.28
C GLU A 223 -4.92 4.44 5.01
N THR A 224 -3.90 3.92 5.69
CA THR A 224 -4.01 2.68 6.47
C THR A 224 -4.87 2.88 7.73
N GLU A 225 -4.85 4.06 8.35
CA GLU A 225 -5.77 4.42 9.45
C GLU A 225 -7.22 4.52 8.98
N THR A 226 -7.46 4.93 7.73
CA THR A 226 -8.80 4.92 7.11
C THR A 226 -9.23 3.54 6.60
N ALA A 227 -8.27 2.66 6.31
CA ALA A 227 -8.54 1.29 5.91
C ALA A 227 -9.05 0.50 7.12
N ARG A 228 -10.27 -0.05 7.00
CA ARG A 228 -10.86 -0.83 8.10
C ARG A 228 -10.02 -2.08 8.36
N PRO A 229 -9.70 -2.41 9.62
CA PRO A 229 -8.70 -3.43 9.97
C PRO A 229 -9.18 -4.88 9.77
N HIS A 230 -10.35 -5.10 9.19
CA HIS A 230 -10.96 -6.42 9.06
C HIS A 230 -11.73 -6.56 7.75
N ASN A 231 -11.72 -7.78 7.20
CA ASN A 231 -12.40 -8.15 5.96
C ASN A 231 -13.93 -8.08 6.03
N ILE A 232 -14.52 -7.68 7.17
CA ILE A 232 -15.98 -7.67 7.36
C ILE A 232 -16.69 -6.87 6.27
N ASP A 233 -16.16 -5.73 5.83
CA ASP A 233 -16.82 -4.98 4.74
C ASP A 233 -16.72 -5.72 3.39
N SER A 234 -15.62 -6.43 3.15
CA SER A 234 -15.48 -7.28 1.96
C SER A 234 -16.38 -8.52 2.04
N GLU A 235 -16.49 -9.14 3.21
CA GLU A 235 -17.38 -10.27 3.49
C GLU A 235 -18.85 -9.87 3.42
N GLU A 236 -19.21 -8.69 3.93
CA GLU A 236 -20.54 -8.10 3.84
C GLU A 236 -20.90 -7.80 2.38
N ILE A 237 -20.01 -7.17 1.62
CA ILE A 237 -20.19 -6.96 0.18
C ILE A 237 -20.35 -8.30 -0.55
N MET A 238 -19.52 -9.30 -0.25
CA MET A 238 -19.63 -10.62 -0.87
C MET A 238 -20.92 -11.35 -0.47
N GLY A 239 -21.36 -11.24 0.78
CA GLY A 239 -22.60 -11.80 1.29
C GLY A 239 -23.82 -11.14 0.65
N MET A 240 -23.84 -9.80 0.58
CA MET A 240 -24.86 -9.03 -0.13
C MET A 240 -24.91 -9.40 -1.62
N PHE A 241 -23.75 -9.57 -2.27
CA PHE A 241 -23.67 -9.97 -3.67
C PHE A 241 -24.23 -11.39 -3.88
N SER A 242 -23.84 -12.34 -3.02
CA SER A 242 -24.29 -13.73 -3.08
C SER A 242 -25.80 -13.83 -2.85
N ALA A 243 -26.32 -13.14 -1.84
CA ALA A 243 -27.76 -13.07 -1.57
C ALA A 243 -28.53 -12.40 -2.73
N ALA A 244 -27.99 -11.33 -3.32
CA ALA A 244 -28.63 -10.65 -4.45
C ALA A 244 -28.63 -11.51 -5.72
N LYS A 245 -27.55 -12.27 -5.96
CA LYS A 245 -27.46 -13.24 -7.08
C LYS A 245 -28.42 -14.40 -6.89
N HIS A 246 -28.54 -14.96 -5.68
CA HIS A 246 -29.52 -16.02 -5.40
C HIS A 246 -30.95 -15.56 -5.63
N ARG A 247 -31.28 -14.31 -5.26
CA ARG A 247 -32.62 -13.75 -5.44
C ARG A 247 -32.94 -13.41 -6.90
N ALA A 248 -31.92 -13.07 -7.70
CA ALA A 248 -32.07 -12.70 -9.10
C ALA A 248 -30.92 -13.28 -9.93
N PRO A 249 -30.95 -14.58 -10.27
CA PRO A 249 -29.84 -15.26 -10.94
C PRO A 249 -29.56 -14.70 -12.35
N ASN A 250 -30.60 -14.19 -13.01
CA ASN A 250 -30.52 -13.62 -14.36
C ASN A 250 -30.15 -12.12 -14.35
N ALA A 251 -29.92 -11.51 -13.18
CA ALA A 251 -29.57 -10.11 -13.10
C ALA A 251 -28.12 -9.86 -13.53
N THR A 252 -27.90 -8.80 -14.31
CA THR A 252 -26.54 -8.40 -14.70
C THR A 252 -25.72 -7.95 -13.49
N LEU A 253 -24.40 -8.18 -13.53
CA LEU A 253 -23.46 -7.72 -12.50
C LEU A 253 -23.57 -6.22 -12.20
N CYS A 254 -23.78 -5.42 -13.26
CA CYS A 254 -23.95 -3.97 -13.14
C CYS A 254 -25.21 -3.60 -12.34
N PHE A 255 -26.30 -4.33 -12.55
CA PHE A 255 -27.54 -4.14 -11.78
C PHE A 255 -27.35 -4.51 -10.31
N LEU A 256 -26.79 -5.70 -10.04
CA LEU A 256 -26.53 -6.16 -8.67
C LEU A 256 -25.61 -5.18 -7.91
N SER A 257 -24.50 -4.78 -8.52
CA SER A 257 -23.57 -3.81 -7.91
C SER A 257 -24.23 -2.45 -7.67
N SER A 258 -25.05 -1.96 -8.59
CA SER A 258 -25.71 -0.65 -8.44
C SER A 258 -26.75 -0.69 -7.33
N ARG A 259 -27.52 -1.78 -7.25
CA ARG A 259 -28.50 -2.02 -6.18
C ARG A 259 -27.82 -2.09 -4.81
N MET A 260 -26.72 -2.84 -4.68
CA MET A 260 -25.99 -2.94 -3.42
C MET A 260 -25.46 -1.58 -2.95
N ARG A 261 -24.91 -0.77 -3.88
CA ARG A 261 -24.44 0.59 -3.57
C ARG A 261 -25.59 1.50 -3.17
N ALA A 262 -26.74 1.39 -3.85
CA ALA A 262 -27.93 2.17 -3.50
C ALA A 262 -28.43 1.82 -2.09
N GLN A 263 -28.40 0.54 -1.71
CA GLN A 263 -28.74 0.10 -0.35
C GLN A 263 -27.74 0.59 0.69
N LYS A 264 -26.44 0.39 0.46
CA LYS A 264 -25.38 0.81 1.41
C LYS A 264 -25.32 2.33 1.61
N ASN A 265 -25.65 3.10 0.58
CA ASN A 265 -25.62 4.57 0.64
C ASN A 265 -26.98 5.17 1.03
N HIS A 266 -27.98 4.37 1.40
CA HIS A 266 -29.33 4.84 1.73
C HIS A 266 -29.94 5.73 0.62
N LEU A 267 -29.59 5.45 -0.64
CA LEU A 267 -29.97 6.29 -1.77
C LEU A 267 -31.48 6.28 -2.01
N VAL A 268 -32.14 5.15 -1.74
CA VAL A 268 -33.60 5.03 -1.91
C VAL A 268 -34.32 5.90 -0.88
N GLU A 269 -33.91 5.84 0.39
CA GLU A 269 -34.44 6.66 1.47
C GLU A 269 -34.24 8.16 1.16
N TYR A 270 -33.03 8.55 0.74
CA TYR A 270 -32.74 9.92 0.29
C TYR A 270 -33.64 10.38 -0.87
N LEU A 271 -33.91 9.51 -1.86
CA LEU A 271 -34.77 9.83 -2.99
C LEU A 271 -36.25 9.90 -2.60
N ASP A 272 -36.67 9.25 -1.52
CA ASP A 272 -38.04 9.29 -1.01
C ASP A 272 -38.31 10.53 -0.16
N GLU A 273 -37.28 11.09 0.49
CA GLU A 273 -37.34 12.38 1.21
C GLU A 273 -37.38 13.61 0.29
N LEU A 274 -37.03 13.45 -0.99
CA LEU A 274 -36.98 14.53 -1.97
C LEU A 274 -38.35 14.84 -2.59
N GLU A 275 -38.62 16.13 -2.82
CA GLU A 275 -39.78 16.58 -3.59
C GLU A 275 -39.77 15.98 -5.01
N TYR A 276 -40.95 15.56 -5.48
CA TYR A 276 -41.17 14.92 -6.78
C TYR A 276 -40.42 15.57 -7.96
N PRO A 277 -40.50 16.90 -8.22
CA PRO A 277 -39.81 17.51 -9.36
C PRO A 277 -38.28 17.43 -9.26
N LYS A 278 -37.72 17.46 -8.05
CA LYS A 278 -36.27 17.33 -7.85
C LYS A 278 -35.83 15.87 -8.01
N LYS A 279 -36.62 14.93 -7.49
CA LYS A 279 -36.41 13.48 -7.64
C LYS A 279 -36.38 13.09 -9.13
N GLU A 280 -37.37 13.53 -9.89
CA GLU A 280 -37.49 13.22 -11.31
C GLU A 280 -36.30 13.76 -12.13
N LYS A 281 -35.87 15.00 -11.85
CA LYS A 281 -34.69 15.60 -12.50
C LYS A 281 -33.41 14.79 -12.25
N ILE A 282 -33.20 14.32 -11.02
CA ILE A 282 -32.05 13.49 -10.65
C ILE A 282 -32.09 12.14 -11.37
N ILE A 283 -33.27 11.50 -11.45
CA ILE A 283 -33.45 10.23 -12.14
C ILE A 283 -33.15 10.38 -13.64
N TYR A 284 -33.72 11.38 -14.32
CA TYR A 284 -33.45 11.62 -15.73
C TYR A 284 -31.97 11.87 -16.03
N TRP A 285 -31.31 12.68 -15.19
CA TRP A 285 -29.88 12.92 -15.30
C TRP A 285 -29.07 11.63 -15.13
N ALA A 286 -29.39 10.82 -14.11
CA ALA A 286 -28.71 9.56 -13.83
C ALA A 286 -28.87 8.55 -14.99
N VAL A 287 -30.07 8.46 -15.58
CA VAL A 287 -30.32 7.64 -16.76
C VAL A 287 -29.47 8.10 -17.95
N GLY A 288 -29.39 9.41 -18.20
CA GLY A 288 -28.54 9.97 -19.26
C GLY A 288 -27.06 9.65 -19.06
N MET A 289 -26.56 9.82 -17.84
CA MET A 289 -25.18 9.48 -17.48
C MET A 289 -24.88 7.98 -17.60
N ALA A 290 -25.81 7.13 -17.18
CA ALA A 290 -25.68 5.68 -17.30
C ALA A 290 -25.60 5.23 -18.76
N ARG A 291 -26.38 5.84 -19.66
CA ARG A 291 -26.31 5.58 -21.11
C ARG A 291 -24.95 5.95 -21.68
N LYS A 292 -24.46 7.17 -21.42
CA LYS A 292 -23.13 7.62 -21.84
C LYS A 292 -22.03 6.68 -21.33
N LYS A 293 -22.07 6.31 -20.05
CA LYS A 293 -21.09 5.41 -19.44
C LYS A 293 -21.12 4.00 -20.05
N ARG A 294 -22.30 3.46 -20.37
CA ARG A 294 -22.41 2.16 -21.07
C ARG A 294 -21.78 2.21 -22.45
N GLN A 295 -21.96 3.30 -23.19
CA GLN A 295 -21.35 3.47 -24.52
C GLN A 295 -19.83 3.51 -24.44
N ILE A 296 -19.28 4.33 -23.53
CA ILE A 296 -17.83 4.42 -23.28
C ILE A 296 -17.27 3.04 -22.88
N ASN A 297 -17.93 2.35 -21.95
CA ASN A 297 -17.48 1.02 -21.51
C ASN A 297 -17.52 -0.01 -22.64
N ARG A 298 -18.50 0.05 -23.56
CA ARG A 298 -18.55 -0.83 -24.73
C ARG A 298 -17.36 -0.58 -25.66
N GLN A 299 -17.05 0.69 -25.95
CA GLN A 299 -15.89 1.05 -26.77
C GLN A 299 -14.58 0.58 -26.14
N SER A 300 -14.37 0.89 -24.86
CA SER A 300 -13.18 0.44 -24.11
C SER A 300 -13.06 -1.09 -24.06
N HIS A 301 -14.18 -1.82 -23.93
CA HIS A 301 -14.14 -3.28 -23.95
C HIS A 301 -13.82 -3.86 -25.33
N VAL A 302 -14.25 -3.20 -26.42
CA VAL A 302 -13.85 -3.57 -27.79
C VAL A 302 -12.36 -3.32 -27.98
N GLU A 303 -11.84 -2.18 -27.54
CA GLU A 303 -10.41 -1.86 -27.57
C GLU A 303 -9.59 -2.87 -26.75
N MET A 304 -10.02 -3.19 -25.54
CA MET A 304 -9.37 -4.19 -24.69
C MET A 304 -9.36 -5.57 -25.36
N ARG A 305 -10.48 -5.99 -25.96
CA ARG A 305 -10.54 -7.27 -26.70
C ARG A 305 -9.58 -7.27 -27.87
N ARG A 306 -9.51 -6.19 -28.66
CA ARG A 306 -8.54 -6.07 -29.77
C ARG A 306 -7.11 -6.17 -29.26
N GLU A 307 -6.76 -5.45 -28.19
CA GLU A 307 -5.43 -5.50 -27.61
C GLU A 307 -5.07 -6.88 -27.04
N LEU A 308 -6.03 -7.58 -26.41
CA LEU A 308 -5.85 -8.96 -25.96
C LEU A 308 -5.59 -9.89 -27.14
N SER A 309 -6.38 -9.79 -28.21
CA SER A 309 -6.17 -10.57 -29.44
C SER A 309 -4.79 -10.29 -30.05
N ARG A 310 -4.37 -9.02 -30.13
CA ARG A 310 -3.05 -8.63 -30.61
C ARG A 310 -1.91 -9.24 -29.77
N ARG A 311 -2.03 -9.19 -28.45
CA ARG A 311 -1.05 -9.80 -27.54
C ARG A 311 -1.00 -11.32 -27.66
N ALA A 312 -2.15 -11.96 -27.84
CA ALA A 312 -2.22 -13.40 -28.07
C ALA A 312 -1.51 -13.77 -29.38
N ALA A 313 -1.80 -13.06 -30.48
CA ALA A 313 -1.15 -13.26 -31.77
C ALA A 313 0.38 -13.11 -31.69
N LEU A 314 0.88 -12.03 -31.07
CA LEU A 314 2.31 -11.82 -30.86
C LEU A 314 2.96 -12.92 -30.00
N LYS A 315 2.24 -13.44 -29.00
CA LYS A 315 2.75 -14.53 -28.15
C LYS A 315 2.85 -15.84 -28.92
N CYS A 316 1.84 -16.15 -29.76
CA CYS A 316 1.89 -17.29 -30.67
C CYS A 316 3.06 -17.14 -31.65
N GLN A 317 3.19 -15.99 -32.32
CA GLN A 317 4.30 -15.72 -33.24
C GLN A 317 5.68 -15.92 -32.59
N LYS A 318 5.87 -15.44 -31.35
CA LYS A 318 7.14 -15.65 -30.63
C LYS A 318 7.40 -17.12 -30.30
N LYS A 319 6.35 -17.90 -30.05
CA LYS A 319 6.46 -19.34 -29.84
C LYS A 319 6.87 -20.01 -31.16
N ASP A 320 6.19 -19.70 -32.24
CA ASP A 320 6.45 -20.25 -33.58
C ASP A 320 7.88 -19.90 -34.03
N GLN A 321 8.33 -18.65 -33.86
CA GLN A 321 9.72 -18.24 -34.15
C GLN A 321 10.76 -18.97 -33.31
N LYS A 322 10.43 -19.31 -32.05
CA LYS A 322 11.34 -20.07 -31.18
C LYS A 322 11.44 -21.52 -31.66
N GLU A 323 10.34 -22.12 -32.08
CA GLU A 323 10.29 -23.46 -32.66
C GLU A 323 11.06 -23.51 -33.99
N ARG A 324 10.83 -22.54 -34.89
CA ARG A 324 11.60 -22.38 -36.13
C ARG A 324 13.10 -22.28 -35.89
N LYS A 325 13.53 -21.42 -34.96
CA LYS A 325 14.95 -21.29 -34.59
C LYS A 325 15.53 -22.57 -34.00
N ALA A 326 14.73 -23.35 -33.27
CA ALA A 326 15.17 -24.64 -32.76
C ALA A 326 15.40 -25.64 -33.90
N ILE A 327 14.49 -25.70 -34.88
CA ILE A 327 14.62 -26.53 -36.09
C ILE A 327 15.82 -26.08 -36.93
N GLU A 328 15.95 -24.77 -37.19
CA GLU A 328 17.08 -24.20 -37.94
C GLU A 328 18.42 -24.56 -37.29
N ASN A 329 18.51 -24.47 -35.96
CA ASN A 329 19.74 -24.84 -35.24
C ASN A 329 20.02 -26.35 -35.29
N LYS A 330 18.98 -27.20 -35.28
CA LYS A 330 19.16 -28.64 -35.49
C LYS A 330 19.69 -28.92 -36.90
N LEU A 331 19.09 -28.33 -37.93
CA LEU A 331 19.48 -28.50 -39.33
C LEU A 331 20.91 -28.00 -39.64
N LYS A 332 21.42 -27.02 -38.88
CA LYS A 332 22.82 -26.57 -39.00
C LYS A 332 23.85 -27.59 -38.50
N VAL A 333 23.45 -28.44 -37.56
CA VAL A 333 24.34 -29.42 -36.90
C VAL A 333 24.22 -30.79 -37.55
N LEU A 334 23.04 -31.11 -38.10
CA LEU A 334 22.75 -32.38 -38.74
C LEU A 334 23.39 -32.49 -40.12
N ASP A 335 23.90 -33.69 -40.42
CA ASP A 335 24.29 -34.06 -41.77
C ASP A 335 23.06 -34.49 -42.59
N VAL A 336 23.08 -34.27 -43.90
CA VAL A 336 21.92 -34.44 -44.79
C VAL A 336 21.41 -35.90 -44.78
N SER A 337 22.30 -36.86 -44.51
CA SER A 337 22.01 -38.29 -44.42
C SER A 337 21.24 -38.72 -43.16
N LEU A 338 21.13 -37.87 -42.14
CA LEU A 338 20.50 -38.20 -40.85
C LEU A 338 19.09 -37.61 -40.67
N ILE A 339 18.57 -36.90 -41.67
CA ILE A 339 17.29 -36.18 -41.60
C ILE A 339 16.11 -37.14 -41.40
N GLU A 340 16.13 -38.30 -42.06
CA GLU A 340 15.10 -39.35 -41.91
C GLU A 340 14.97 -39.85 -40.46
N SER A 341 16.09 -39.90 -39.72
CA SER A 341 16.11 -40.40 -38.34
C SER A 341 15.62 -39.38 -37.31
N GLU A 342 15.85 -38.09 -37.53
CA GLU A 342 15.54 -37.01 -36.59
C GLU A 342 14.15 -36.40 -36.80
N PHE A 343 13.57 -36.57 -38.00
CA PHE A 343 12.22 -36.11 -38.33
C PHE A 343 11.35 -37.26 -38.85
N PRO A 344 11.06 -38.28 -38.02
CA PRO A 344 10.26 -39.45 -38.42
C PRO A 344 8.80 -39.11 -38.74
N GLU A 345 8.35 -37.90 -38.40
CA GLU A 345 6.99 -37.41 -38.62
C GLU A 345 6.77 -36.84 -40.03
N LEU A 346 7.85 -36.66 -40.83
CA LEU A 346 7.76 -36.12 -42.19
C LEU A 346 7.50 -37.24 -43.21
N GLU A 347 6.64 -36.94 -44.20
CA GLU A 347 6.42 -37.83 -45.35
C GLU A 347 7.69 -37.93 -46.22
N GLU A 348 7.88 -39.06 -46.90
CA GLU A 348 9.05 -39.34 -47.74
C GLU A 348 9.29 -38.26 -48.83
N ASN A 349 8.20 -37.74 -49.41
CA ASN A 349 8.24 -36.62 -50.36
C ASN A 349 8.74 -35.31 -49.72
N SER A 350 8.38 -35.07 -48.45
CA SER A 350 8.81 -33.89 -47.69
C SER A 350 10.28 -33.99 -47.33
N ILE A 351 10.78 -35.20 -47.03
CA ILE A 351 12.20 -35.45 -46.75
C ILE A 351 13.03 -35.18 -48.01
N SER A 352 12.60 -35.68 -49.17
CA SER A 352 13.25 -35.39 -50.47
C SER A 352 13.26 -33.89 -50.78
N ALA A 353 12.18 -33.17 -50.46
CA ALA A 353 12.14 -31.71 -50.66
C ALA A 353 13.11 -30.98 -49.72
N VAL A 354 13.24 -31.40 -48.46
CA VAL A 354 14.20 -30.83 -47.51
C VAL A 354 15.64 -31.10 -47.96
N THR A 355 15.95 -32.30 -48.45
CA THR A 355 17.29 -32.62 -48.99
C THR A 355 17.60 -31.83 -50.27
N ASP A 356 16.63 -31.63 -51.15
CA ASP A 356 16.75 -30.73 -52.31
C ASP A 356 17.08 -29.28 -51.90
N ILE A 357 16.39 -28.76 -50.88
CA ILE A 357 16.63 -27.41 -50.33
C ILE A 357 18.06 -27.31 -49.78
N LEU A 358 18.48 -28.28 -48.96
CA LEU A 358 19.79 -28.28 -48.29
C LEU A 358 20.96 -28.51 -49.26
N SER A 359 20.77 -29.31 -50.31
CA SER A 359 21.80 -29.64 -51.30
C SER A 359 22.06 -28.51 -52.31
N GLY A 360 21.16 -27.53 -52.40
CA GLY A 360 21.28 -26.43 -53.36
C GLY A 360 20.49 -26.62 -54.65
N ALA A 361 19.69 -27.68 -54.76
CA ALA A 361 18.99 -28.09 -55.99
C ALA A 361 17.70 -27.27 -56.26
N LEU A 362 17.39 -26.29 -55.42
CA LEU A 362 16.16 -25.49 -55.51
C LEU A 362 16.23 -24.33 -56.53
N VAL A 363 17.41 -24.07 -57.10
CA VAL A 363 17.61 -22.96 -58.05
C VAL A 363 16.73 -23.14 -59.29
N GLY A 364 15.96 -22.11 -59.64
CA GLY A 364 15.03 -22.07 -60.77
C GLY A 364 13.62 -22.56 -60.46
N ARG A 365 13.31 -22.97 -59.22
CA ARG A 365 11.95 -23.36 -58.81
C ARG A 365 11.13 -22.17 -58.33
N ASN A 366 9.82 -22.27 -58.52
CA ASN A 366 8.85 -21.37 -57.92
C ASN A 366 8.44 -21.88 -56.53
N ILE A 367 8.20 -20.96 -55.61
CA ILE A 367 7.81 -21.26 -54.25
C ILE A 367 6.67 -20.34 -53.83
N CYS A 368 5.83 -20.80 -52.90
CA CYS A 368 4.91 -19.93 -52.17
C CYS A 368 5.35 -19.89 -50.71
N HIS A 369 5.61 -18.69 -50.19
CA HIS A 369 6.14 -18.48 -48.85
C HIS A 369 5.19 -17.62 -48.03
N VAL A 370 4.81 -18.10 -46.85
CA VAL A 370 3.92 -17.42 -45.92
C VAL A 370 4.72 -16.62 -44.90
N TRP A 371 4.62 -15.29 -44.96
CA TRP A 371 5.30 -14.40 -44.02
C TRP A 371 4.31 -13.77 -43.06
N PHE A 372 4.75 -13.55 -41.83
CA PHE A 372 3.96 -12.82 -40.84
C PHE A 372 4.24 -11.32 -40.94
N ASN A 373 3.23 -10.54 -41.30
CA ASN A 373 3.35 -9.09 -41.31
C ASN A 373 3.12 -8.54 -39.89
N SER A 374 4.15 -7.88 -39.34
CA SER A 374 4.12 -7.34 -37.98
C SER A 374 3.16 -6.16 -37.82
N ASP A 375 2.86 -5.45 -38.91
CA ASP A 375 2.01 -4.26 -38.91
C ASP A 375 0.52 -4.61 -39.01
N SER A 376 0.16 -5.61 -39.82
CA SER A 376 -1.22 -6.11 -39.90
C SER A 376 -1.56 -7.18 -38.87
N GLY A 377 -0.54 -7.89 -38.36
CA GLY A 377 -0.72 -9.02 -37.45
C GLY A 377 -1.27 -10.28 -38.13
N GLU A 378 -1.21 -10.34 -39.46
CA GLU A 378 -1.74 -11.42 -40.29
C GLU A 378 -0.62 -12.13 -41.07
N LYS A 379 -0.84 -13.40 -41.41
CA LYS A 379 0.03 -14.16 -42.31
C LYS A 379 -0.36 -13.85 -43.75
N THR A 380 0.59 -13.35 -44.54
CA THR A 380 0.41 -13.05 -45.97
C THR A 380 1.22 -14.04 -46.81
N VAL A 381 0.63 -14.47 -47.93
CA VAL A 381 1.27 -15.39 -48.86
C VAL A 381 1.98 -14.59 -49.93
N TYR A 382 3.24 -14.92 -50.18
CA TYR A 382 4.05 -14.35 -51.26
C TYR A 382 4.43 -15.44 -52.25
N SER A 383 4.39 -15.10 -53.53
CA SER A 383 4.97 -15.95 -54.57
C SER A 383 6.45 -15.60 -54.70
N GLY A 384 7.29 -16.59 -54.93
CA GLY A 384 8.73 -16.40 -55.03
C GLY A 384 9.37 -17.26 -56.11
N HIS A 385 10.50 -16.80 -56.64
CA HIS A 385 11.33 -17.52 -57.59
C HIS A 385 12.78 -17.56 -57.10
N VAL A 386 13.38 -18.76 -57.07
CA VAL A 386 14.73 -18.95 -56.54
C VAL A 386 15.76 -18.71 -57.65
N GLU A 387 16.38 -17.54 -57.68
CA GLU A 387 17.29 -17.17 -58.77
C GLU A 387 18.64 -17.90 -58.72
N LYS A 388 19.28 -17.91 -57.54
CA LYS A 388 20.68 -18.34 -57.41
C LYS A 388 21.06 -18.66 -55.97
N LEU A 389 22.07 -19.52 -55.83
CA LEU A 389 22.66 -19.90 -54.55
C LEU A 389 24.03 -19.24 -54.35
N LYS A 390 24.20 -18.45 -53.29
CA LYS A 390 25.48 -17.85 -52.90
C LYS A 390 26.17 -18.74 -51.86
N LYS A 391 27.39 -19.24 -52.17
CA LYS A 391 28.16 -20.17 -51.30
C LYS A 391 29.33 -19.53 -50.52
N LYS A 392 29.41 -18.20 -50.39
CA LYS A 392 30.64 -17.53 -49.90
C LYS A 392 30.94 -17.64 -48.39
N LYS A 393 29.95 -17.56 -47.50
CA LYS A 393 30.15 -17.60 -46.02
C LYS A 393 29.08 -18.39 -45.26
N LYS A 394 27.84 -18.34 -45.74
CA LYS A 394 26.71 -19.21 -45.39
C LYS A 394 26.00 -19.50 -46.70
N ALA A 395 25.48 -20.72 -46.87
CA ALA A 395 24.69 -21.03 -48.06
C ALA A 395 23.38 -20.24 -47.98
N THR A 396 23.21 -19.25 -48.87
CA THR A 396 22.02 -18.39 -48.95
C THR A 396 21.44 -18.39 -50.36
N TYR A 397 20.12 -18.55 -50.45
CA TYR A 397 19.37 -18.38 -51.69
C TYR A 397 19.05 -16.90 -51.89
N VAL A 398 19.14 -16.42 -53.13
CA VAL A 398 18.53 -15.17 -53.55
C VAL A 398 17.18 -15.53 -54.16
N ILE A 399 16.11 -15.02 -53.56
CA ILE A 399 14.73 -15.32 -53.94
C ILE A 399 14.04 -14.00 -54.25
N ALA A 400 13.50 -13.88 -55.46
CA ALA A 400 12.68 -12.75 -55.87
C ALA A 400 11.25 -13.01 -55.39
N TYR A 401 10.68 -12.14 -54.54
CA TYR A 401 9.32 -12.27 -54.00
C TYR A 401 8.38 -11.19 -54.54
N TRP A 402 7.12 -11.54 -54.79
CA TRP A 402 6.05 -10.64 -55.18
C TRP A 402 4.72 -10.99 -54.50
N GLY A 403 3.84 -9.99 -54.34
CA GLY A 403 2.52 -10.13 -53.73
C GLY A 403 1.48 -10.80 -54.64
N GLU A 404 0.29 -11.05 -54.08
CA GLU A 404 -0.82 -11.77 -54.74
C GLU A 404 -1.37 -11.06 -56.00
N ASN A 405 -1.20 -9.74 -56.11
CA ASN A 405 -1.62 -8.93 -57.26
C ASN A 405 -0.45 -8.35 -58.06
N GLU A 406 0.77 -8.77 -57.74
CA GLU A 406 2.00 -8.28 -58.38
C GLU A 406 2.54 -9.35 -59.34
N SER A 407 3.40 -8.93 -60.26
CA SER A 407 4.05 -9.82 -61.22
C SER A 407 5.51 -10.03 -60.85
N TYR A 408 6.17 -10.97 -61.52
CA TYR A 408 7.62 -11.16 -61.37
C TYR A 408 8.42 -9.89 -61.67
N ASP A 409 7.91 -9.02 -62.55
CA ASP A 409 8.59 -7.77 -62.92
C ASP A 409 8.63 -6.75 -61.76
N ASP A 410 7.75 -6.91 -60.76
CA ASP A 410 7.68 -6.08 -59.55
C ASP A 410 8.39 -6.74 -58.36
N ALA A 411 9.06 -7.88 -58.58
CA ALA A 411 9.62 -8.69 -57.51
C ALA A 411 10.82 -8.02 -56.82
N VAL A 412 10.93 -8.27 -55.52
CA VAL A 412 12.04 -7.78 -54.68
C VAL A 412 12.92 -8.96 -54.27
N ASP A 413 14.22 -8.82 -54.49
CA ASP A 413 15.21 -9.83 -54.11
C ASP A 413 15.47 -9.84 -52.61
N PHE A 414 15.30 -11.02 -51.99
CA PHE A 414 15.68 -11.29 -50.61
C PHE A 414 16.73 -12.39 -50.52
N GLU A 415 17.65 -12.25 -49.57
CA GLU A 415 18.62 -13.29 -49.24
C GLU A 415 18.11 -14.12 -48.05
N VAL A 416 17.80 -15.39 -48.30
CA VAL A 416 17.28 -16.32 -47.28
C VAL A 416 18.29 -17.44 -47.05
N SER A 417 18.53 -17.80 -45.79
CA SER A 417 19.43 -18.90 -45.44
C SER A 417 18.85 -20.24 -45.89
N VAL A 418 19.68 -21.14 -46.42
CA VAL A 418 19.25 -22.50 -46.81
C VAL A 418 18.59 -23.26 -45.64
N TYR A 419 19.13 -23.09 -44.43
CA TYR A 419 18.58 -23.71 -43.21
C TYR A 419 17.27 -23.06 -42.74
N GLU A 420 17.11 -21.76 -43.01
CA GLU A 420 15.88 -21.02 -42.68
C GLU A 420 14.76 -21.46 -43.62
N LEU A 421 15.04 -21.54 -44.92
CA LEU A 421 14.10 -22.01 -45.93
C LEU A 421 13.66 -23.46 -45.71
N ALA A 422 14.59 -24.33 -45.29
CA ALA A 422 14.26 -25.71 -44.92
C ALA A 422 13.41 -25.78 -43.64
N ALA A 423 13.68 -24.93 -42.65
CA ALA A 423 12.86 -24.84 -41.44
C ALA A 423 11.44 -24.32 -41.75
N ASP A 424 11.30 -23.34 -42.65
CA ASP A 424 10.00 -22.83 -43.08
C ASP A 424 9.18 -23.87 -43.87
N PHE A 425 9.85 -24.76 -44.64
CA PHE A 425 9.20 -25.91 -45.28
C PHE A 425 8.69 -26.94 -44.25
N ILE A 426 9.52 -27.30 -43.26
CA ILE A 426 9.12 -28.22 -42.18
C ILE A 426 7.95 -27.65 -41.36
N CYS A 427 7.92 -26.33 -41.16
CA CYS A 427 6.83 -25.63 -40.49
C CYS A 427 5.58 -25.41 -41.37
N GLN A 428 5.57 -25.91 -42.61
CA GLN A 428 4.48 -25.77 -43.59
C GLN A 428 4.16 -24.31 -43.95
N ASP A 429 5.11 -23.40 -43.73
CA ASP A 429 5.01 -22.00 -44.16
C ASP A 429 5.60 -21.80 -45.56
N LEU A 430 6.24 -22.82 -46.15
CA LEU A 430 6.74 -22.84 -47.51
C LEU A 430 6.16 -24.03 -48.29
N THR A 431 5.66 -23.77 -49.50
CA THR A 431 5.32 -24.82 -50.47
C THR A 431 6.16 -24.66 -51.74
N LEU A 432 6.63 -25.78 -52.27
CA LEU A 432 7.37 -25.85 -53.53
C LEU A 432 6.38 -26.13 -54.65
N SER A 433 6.46 -25.37 -55.74
CA SER A 433 5.55 -25.47 -56.88
C SER A 433 6.23 -25.88 -58.17
#